data_AF-A0A3G1KP17-F1
#
_entry.id   AF-A0A3G1KP17-F1
#
_cell.length_a   1.000
_cell.length_b   1.000
_cell.length_c   1.000
_cell.angle_alpha   90.00
_cell.angle_beta   90.00
_cell.angle_gamma   90.00
#
_symmetry.space_group_name_H-M   'P 1'
#
loop_
_entity.id
_entity.type
_entity.pdbx_description
1 polymer ?
#
loop_
_entity_poly.entity_id
_entity_poly.type
_entity_poly.pdbx_seq_one_letter_code
_entity_poly.pdbx_strand_id
1 'polypeptide(L)'
;MNVTNKIKELIESLTALTKQKKIEWNTIAEYMEENRNEVLRYLIINNNRYYDSNWREPHLNEYYSYCAPFMEGLVYIFMYHNYPSESRYFILSVQNKKVSQIIPLNTAETFQNELENLVFYISNEFDNIDSFVDLIIAKGKSPE
;
A
#
# COMPACT_ATOMS: atom_id res chain seq x y z
N MET A 1 -10.82 6.77 24.87
CA MET A 1 -10.71 5.96 23.63
C MET A 1 -9.31 5.39 23.53
N ASN A 2 -9.16 4.06 23.57
CA ASN A 2 -7.84 3.41 23.47
C ASN A 2 -7.28 3.54 22.04
N VAL A 3 -5.96 3.58 21.90
CA VAL A 3 -5.22 3.72 20.63
C VAL A 3 -5.68 2.70 19.59
N THR A 4 -5.92 1.45 20.00
CA THR A 4 -6.45 0.38 19.16
C THR A 4 -7.77 0.76 18.49
N ASN A 5 -8.71 1.37 19.22
CA ASN A 5 -10.00 1.78 18.63
C ASN A 5 -9.81 2.93 17.64
N LYS A 6 -8.89 3.87 17.93
CA LYS A 6 -8.59 4.97 17.00
C LYS A 6 -8.03 4.46 15.67
N ILE A 7 -7.17 3.44 15.71
CA ILE A 7 -6.60 2.83 14.51
C ILE A 7 -7.70 2.12 13.72
N LYS A 8 -8.60 1.40 14.39
CA LYS A 8 -9.73 0.76 13.73
C LYS A 8 -10.64 1.78 13.03
N GLU A 9 -11.04 2.84 13.73
CA GLU A 9 -11.84 3.94 13.15
C GLU A 9 -11.14 4.61 11.96
N LEU A 10 -9.80 4.75 12.03
CA LEU A 10 -9.00 5.24 10.92
C LEU A 10 -9.09 4.31 9.70
N ILE A 11 -8.91 3.00 9.86
CA ILE A 11 -8.99 2.03 8.74
C ILE A 11 -10.40 2.03 8.14
N GLU A 12 -11.44 2.06 8.97
CA GLU A 12 -12.84 2.15 8.53
C GLU A 12 -13.09 3.44 7.73
N SER A 13 -12.56 4.57 8.19
CA SER A 13 -12.66 5.86 7.51
C SER A 13 -11.94 5.86 6.17
N LEU A 14 -10.70 5.36 6.11
CA LEU A 14 -9.93 5.23 4.87
C LEU A 14 -10.65 4.32 3.87
N THR A 15 -11.23 3.22 4.33
CA THR A 15 -12.01 2.30 3.49
C THR A 15 -13.24 2.98 2.92
N ALA A 16 -14.00 3.70 3.74
CA ALA A 16 -15.19 4.42 3.29
C ALA A 16 -14.85 5.49 2.24
N LEU A 17 -13.76 6.24 2.46
CA LEU A 17 -13.32 7.28 1.55
C LEU A 17 -12.77 6.71 0.23
N THR A 18 -12.05 5.59 0.27
CA THR A 18 -11.58 4.86 -0.92
C THR A 18 -12.76 4.35 -1.74
N LYS A 19 -13.74 3.68 -1.12
CA LYS A 19 -14.99 3.26 -1.80
C LYS A 19 -15.74 4.40 -2.48
N GLN A 20 -15.68 5.58 -1.89
CA GLN A 20 -16.31 6.81 -2.42
C GLN A 20 -15.43 7.54 -3.44
N LYS A 21 -14.25 7.00 -3.78
CA LYS A 21 -13.24 7.63 -4.66
C LYS A 21 -12.87 9.04 -4.23
N LYS A 22 -12.79 9.26 -2.91
CA LYS A 22 -12.43 10.55 -2.28
C LYS A 22 -10.96 10.63 -1.89
N ILE A 23 -10.23 9.52 -2.04
CA ILE A 23 -8.79 9.44 -1.83
C ILE A 23 -8.21 8.96 -3.13
N GLU A 24 -7.14 9.62 -3.56
CA GLU A 24 -6.32 9.14 -4.68
C GLU A 24 -5.12 8.41 -4.09
N TRP A 25 -5.09 7.10 -4.35
CA TRP A 25 -3.97 6.26 -3.96
C TRP A 25 -2.94 6.22 -5.08
N ASN A 26 -1.66 6.09 -4.71
CA ASN A 26 -0.56 5.76 -5.60
C ASN A 26 0.13 4.52 -5.05
N THR A 27 0.70 3.68 -5.92
CA THR A 27 1.71 2.73 -5.43
C THR A 27 2.91 3.50 -4.88
N ILE A 28 3.67 2.90 -3.97
CA ILE A 28 4.90 3.53 -3.48
C ILE A 28 5.89 3.74 -4.61
N ALA A 29 5.98 2.79 -5.54
CA ALA A 29 6.83 2.90 -6.73
C ALA A 29 6.48 4.16 -7.55
N GLU A 30 5.22 4.31 -7.98
CA GLU A 30 4.76 5.47 -8.75
C GLU A 30 4.98 6.79 -8.00
N TYR A 31 4.61 6.83 -6.71
CA TYR A 31 4.78 8.03 -5.90
C TYR A 31 6.24 8.50 -5.87
N MET A 32 7.19 7.57 -5.77
CA MET A 32 8.62 7.85 -5.66
C MET A 32 9.26 8.30 -6.97
N GLU A 33 8.66 8.02 -8.13
CA GLU A 33 9.10 8.54 -9.42
C GLU A 33 8.86 10.06 -9.52
N GLU A 34 7.73 10.53 -8.99
CA GLU A 34 7.32 11.93 -9.10
C GLU A 34 7.66 12.78 -7.88
N ASN A 35 7.87 12.16 -6.72
CA ASN A 35 8.04 12.86 -5.45
C ASN A 35 9.37 12.55 -4.78
N ARG A 36 10.08 13.62 -4.39
CA ARG A 36 11.25 13.50 -3.51
C ARG A 36 10.82 13.33 -2.05
N ASN A 37 10.87 12.10 -1.53
CA ASN A 37 10.70 11.78 -0.12
C ASN A 37 11.87 10.92 0.39
N GLU A 38 12.91 11.57 0.94
CA GLU A 38 14.13 10.88 1.39
C GLU A 38 13.89 9.94 2.58
N VAL A 39 12.92 10.26 3.44
CA VAL A 39 12.58 9.42 4.60
C VAL A 39 11.99 8.10 4.12
N LEU A 40 11.06 8.16 3.18
CA LEU A 40 10.48 6.97 2.56
C LEU A 40 11.54 6.16 1.79
N ARG A 41 12.40 6.84 1.01
CA ARG A 41 13.51 6.17 0.30
C ARG A 41 14.42 5.40 1.24
N TYR A 42 14.82 6.02 2.35
CA TYR A 42 15.69 5.38 3.33
C TYR A 42 15.00 4.17 4.00
N LEU A 43 13.71 4.28 4.30
CA LEU A 43 12.92 3.17 4.84
C LEU A 43 12.89 1.99 3.86
N ILE A 44 12.61 2.24 2.58
CA ILE A 44 12.57 1.21 1.53
C ILE A 44 13.93 0.50 1.42
N ILE A 45 15.01 1.26 1.28
CA ILE A 45 16.37 0.72 1.15
C ILE A 45 16.72 -0.17 2.34
N ASN A 46 16.39 0.26 3.57
CA ASN A 46 16.70 -0.51 4.76
C ASN A 46 15.89 -1.82 4.85
N ASN A 47 14.61 -1.80 4.48
CA ASN A 47 13.76 -3.00 4.50
C ASN A 47 14.13 -4.00 3.39
N ASN A 48 14.75 -3.52 2.30
CA ASN A 48 15.11 -4.36 1.16
C ASN A 48 16.63 -4.67 1.10
N ARG A 49 17.42 -4.20 2.08
CA ARG A 49 18.89 -4.28 2.09
C ARG A 49 19.44 -5.71 2.00
N TYR A 50 18.70 -6.69 2.52
CA TYR A 50 19.15 -8.07 2.67
C TYR A 50 18.40 -9.05 1.78
N TYR A 51 17.74 -8.56 0.72
CA TYR A 51 16.98 -9.39 -0.20
C TYR A 51 17.81 -10.58 -0.73
N ASP A 52 19.08 -10.34 -1.08
CA ASP A 52 19.97 -11.37 -1.62
C ASP A 52 20.66 -12.24 -0.55
N SER A 53 20.57 -11.89 0.74
CA SER A 53 21.46 -12.43 1.78
C SER A 53 20.81 -13.38 2.78
N ASN A 54 19.83 -14.20 2.36
CA ASN A 54 19.35 -15.46 2.99
C ASN A 54 17.81 -15.62 3.10
N TRP A 55 16.98 -14.80 2.43
CA TRP A 55 15.52 -15.01 2.32
C TRP A 55 14.76 -15.16 3.66
N ARG A 56 15.34 -14.72 4.78
CA ARG A 56 14.78 -14.94 6.13
C ARG A 56 14.09 -13.72 6.72
N GLU A 57 14.34 -12.53 6.19
CA GLU A 57 13.71 -11.31 6.67
C GLU A 57 12.54 -10.92 5.77
N PRO A 58 11.42 -10.41 6.34
CA PRO A 58 10.35 -9.83 5.56
C PRO A 58 10.89 -8.67 4.73
N HIS A 59 10.52 -8.60 3.45
CA HIS A 59 10.90 -7.49 2.57
C HIS A 59 9.66 -6.67 2.21
N LEU A 60 9.87 -5.38 1.99
CA LEU A 60 8.81 -4.44 1.61
C LEU A 60 8.60 -4.52 0.10
N ASN A 61 7.37 -4.78 -0.33
CA ASN A 61 7.02 -4.80 -1.73
C ASN A 61 6.42 -3.45 -2.14
N GLU A 62 7.19 -2.65 -2.88
CA GLU A 62 6.82 -1.29 -3.26
C GLU A 62 5.64 -1.23 -4.23
N TYR A 63 5.46 -2.25 -5.09
CA TYR A 63 4.39 -2.32 -6.09
C TYR A 63 3.03 -2.68 -5.48
N TYR A 64 3.03 -3.39 -4.36
CA TYR A 64 1.80 -3.70 -3.60
C TYR A 64 1.69 -2.91 -2.30
N SER A 65 2.54 -1.91 -2.14
CA SER A 65 2.42 -0.92 -1.07
C SER A 65 1.82 0.35 -1.64
N TYR A 66 1.00 1.03 -0.86
CA TYR A 66 0.24 2.19 -1.32
C TYR A 66 0.49 3.39 -0.42
N CYS A 67 0.31 4.58 -0.99
CA CYS A 67 0.26 5.81 -0.23
C CYS A 67 -0.81 6.77 -0.76
N ALA A 68 -1.28 7.64 0.11
CA ALA A 68 -2.18 8.70 -0.26
C ALA A 68 -1.87 9.99 0.52
N PRO A 69 -1.90 11.16 -0.13
CA PRO A 69 -1.80 12.44 0.56
C PRO A 69 -3.04 12.69 1.42
N PHE A 70 -2.82 13.14 2.65
CA PHE A 70 -3.88 13.55 3.57
C PHE A 70 -3.47 14.84 4.28
N MET A 71 -4.17 15.93 3.99
CA MET A 71 -3.79 17.27 4.45
C MET A 71 -2.32 17.58 4.09
N GLU A 72 -1.46 17.85 5.08
CA GLU A 72 -0.02 18.11 4.90
C GLU A 72 0.86 16.85 4.98
N GLY A 73 0.25 15.68 5.21
CA GLY A 73 0.94 14.42 5.45
C GLY A 73 0.62 13.33 4.43
N LEU A 74 1.11 12.13 4.73
CA LEU A 74 0.92 10.91 3.95
C LEU A 74 0.44 9.79 4.87
N VAL A 75 -0.47 8.98 4.33
CA VAL A 75 -0.85 7.68 4.87
C VAL A 75 -0.23 6.62 3.98
N TYR A 76 0.28 5.56 4.58
CA TYR A 76 0.93 4.43 3.91
C TYR A 76 0.28 3.12 4.31
N ILE A 77 0.18 2.21 3.36
CA ILE A 77 -0.09 0.79 3.61
C ILE A 77 1.07 0.03 3.02
N PHE A 78 1.99 -0.41 3.86
CA PHE A 78 3.15 -1.19 3.44
C PHE A 78 2.81 -2.67 3.43
N MET A 79 3.05 -3.33 2.29
CA MET A 79 2.98 -4.77 2.17
C MET A 79 4.36 -5.37 2.39
N TYR A 80 4.45 -6.27 3.37
CA TYR A 80 5.63 -7.07 3.61
C TYR A 80 5.37 -8.50 3.22
N HIS A 81 6.37 -9.13 2.62
CA HIS A 81 6.31 -10.52 2.20
C HIS A 81 7.39 -11.33 2.92
N ASN A 82 6.95 -12.38 3.62
CA ASN A 82 7.77 -13.34 4.35
C ASN A 82 8.13 -14.52 3.45
N TYR A 83 9.42 -14.63 3.12
CA TYR A 83 9.96 -15.86 2.57
C TYR A 83 10.48 -16.78 3.70
N PRO A 84 10.38 -18.12 3.56
CA PRO A 84 9.84 -18.87 2.43
C PRO A 84 8.34 -19.20 2.55
N SER A 85 7.63 -18.70 3.57
CA SER A 85 6.23 -19.07 3.82
C SER A 85 5.23 -18.53 2.79
N GLU A 86 5.68 -17.70 1.84
CA GLU A 86 4.84 -16.95 0.90
C GLU A 86 3.74 -16.14 1.60
N SER A 87 3.94 -15.81 2.89
CA SER A 87 2.92 -15.13 3.70
C SER A 87 3.15 -13.63 3.63
N ARG A 88 2.07 -12.87 3.55
CA ARG A 88 2.13 -11.41 3.51
C ARG A 88 1.40 -10.79 4.68
N TYR A 89 1.80 -9.59 5.05
CA TYR A 89 1.09 -8.78 6.03
C TYR A 89 1.20 -7.29 5.67
N PHE A 90 0.27 -6.51 6.21
CA PHE A 90 0.16 -5.08 5.96
C PHE A 90 0.42 -4.27 7.22
N ILE A 91 1.17 -3.18 7.06
CA ILE A 91 1.42 -2.19 8.10
C ILE A 91 0.90 -0.84 7.63
N LEU A 92 -0.12 -0.33 8.33
CA LEU A 92 -0.57 1.04 8.23
C LEU A 92 0.44 1.95 8.91
N SER A 93 0.94 2.96 8.19
CA SER A 93 1.83 3.97 8.74
C SER A 93 1.38 5.37 8.35
N VAL A 94 1.85 6.36 9.11
CA VAL A 94 1.57 7.78 8.82
C VAL A 94 2.84 8.60 8.88
N GLN A 95 2.88 9.65 8.08
CA GLN A 95 3.89 10.69 8.12
C GLN A 95 3.17 12.04 8.11
N ASN A 96 3.20 12.75 9.23
CA ASN A 96 2.45 14.01 9.36
C ASN A 96 3.03 15.17 8.53
N LYS A 97 4.29 15.10 8.08
CA LYS A 97 4.95 16.04 7.16
C LYS A 97 6.01 15.31 6.36
N LYS A 98 6.26 15.65 5.08
CA LYS A 98 7.22 14.93 4.22
C LYS A 98 8.64 14.71 4.79
N VAL A 99 9.08 15.54 5.74
CA VAL A 99 10.40 15.46 6.39
C VAL A 99 10.39 14.75 7.75
N SER A 100 9.22 14.37 8.26
CA SER A 100 9.09 13.70 9.55
C SER A 100 9.23 12.19 9.43
N GLN A 101 9.42 11.54 10.57
CA GLN A 101 9.48 10.08 10.62
C GLN A 101 8.16 9.45 10.16
N ILE A 102 8.27 8.32 9.46
CA ILE A 102 7.14 7.44 9.17
C ILE A 102 6.89 6.56 10.40
N ILE A 103 5.68 6.63 10.94
CA ILE A 103 5.31 5.95 12.20
C ILE A 103 4.34 4.81 11.88
N PRO A 104 4.70 3.55 12.16
CA PRO A 104 3.77 2.43 12.04
C PRO A 104 2.70 2.52 13.13
N LEU A 105 1.46 2.26 12.75
CA LEU A 105 0.30 2.32 13.65
C LEU A 105 -0.14 0.95 14.15
N ASN A 106 0.25 -0.12 13.47
CA ASN A 106 -0.09 -1.50 13.84
C ASN A 106 1.12 -2.43 13.78
N THR A 107 0.94 -3.63 14.33
CA THR A 107 1.87 -4.76 14.20
C THR A 107 1.40 -5.73 13.11
N ALA A 108 2.28 -6.64 12.69
CA ALA A 108 1.99 -7.66 11.68
C ALA A 108 0.79 -8.56 12.02
N GLU A 109 0.42 -8.69 13.30
CA GLU A 109 -0.68 -9.55 13.76
C GLU A 109 -2.03 -8.81 13.87
N THR A 110 -2.00 -7.47 13.82
CA THR A 110 -3.17 -6.64 14.13
C THR A 110 -3.77 -6.01 12.88
N PHE A 111 -5.10 -6.03 12.80
CA PHE A 111 -5.92 -5.42 11.74
C PHE A 111 -5.71 -5.96 10.32
N GLN A 112 -5.17 -7.17 10.17
CA GLN A 112 -4.82 -7.71 8.86
C GLN A 112 -6.04 -7.86 7.95
N ASN A 113 -7.16 -8.37 8.46
CA ASN A 113 -8.40 -8.52 7.69
C ASN A 113 -8.94 -7.15 7.22
N GLU A 114 -8.92 -6.14 8.10
CA GLU A 114 -9.39 -4.81 7.77
C GLU A 114 -8.49 -4.12 6.73
N LEU A 115 -7.17 -4.32 6.83
CA LEU A 115 -6.19 -3.78 5.88
C LEU A 115 -6.25 -4.51 4.54
N GLU A 116 -6.42 -5.83 4.51
CA GLU A 116 -6.64 -6.59 3.28
C GLU A 116 -7.87 -6.12 2.53
N ASN A 117 -8.96 -5.87 3.27
CA ASN A 117 -10.19 -5.33 2.68
C ASN A 117 -9.99 -3.91 2.12
N LEU A 118 -9.25 -3.05 2.83
CA LEU A 118 -8.89 -1.72 2.31
C LEU A 118 -8.04 -1.84 1.03
N VAL A 119 -6.99 -2.66 1.05
CA VAL A 119 -6.11 -2.90 -0.09
C VAL A 119 -6.86 -3.44 -1.30
N PHE A 120 -7.85 -4.31 -1.10
CA PHE A 120 -8.71 -4.80 -2.19
C PHE A 120 -9.45 -3.65 -2.90
N TYR A 121 -9.97 -2.67 -2.15
CA TYR A 121 -10.62 -1.51 -2.78
C TYR A 121 -9.62 -0.61 -3.49
N ILE A 122 -8.43 -0.43 -2.90
CA ILE A 122 -7.36 0.36 -3.50
C ILE A 122 -6.92 -0.28 -4.84
N SER A 123 -6.61 -1.57 -4.87
CA SER A 123 -6.14 -2.26 -6.08
C SER A 123 -7.15 -2.17 -7.22
N ASN A 124 -8.45 -2.28 -6.90
CA ASN A 124 -9.53 -2.12 -7.90
C ASN A 124 -9.61 -0.71 -8.51
N GLU A 125 -9.00 0.32 -7.91
CA GLU A 125 -8.90 1.64 -8.52
C GLU A 125 -7.81 1.71 -9.61
N PHE A 126 -6.70 0.98 -9.43
CA PHE A 126 -5.62 0.89 -10.41
C PHE A 126 -5.97 -0.02 -11.57
N ASP A 127 -6.62 -1.13 -11.24
CA ASP A 127 -6.94 -2.19 -12.15
C ASP A 127 -8.28 -1.92 -12.82
N ASN A 128 -8.33 -1.01 -13.81
CA ASN A 128 -9.37 -1.06 -14.84
C ASN A 128 -9.17 -2.27 -15.78
N ILE A 129 -8.88 -3.43 -15.19
CA ILE A 129 -8.58 -4.70 -15.84
C ILE A 129 -9.78 -5.11 -16.70
N ASP A 130 -11.01 -4.87 -16.24
CA ASP A 130 -12.21 -5.20 -17.01
C ASP A 130 -12.21 -4.51 -18.39
N SER A 131 -11.93 -3.20 -18.45
CA SER A 131 -11.85 -2.49 -19.73
C SER A 131 -10.68 -2.99 -20.59
N PHE A 132 -9.55 -3.35 -19.97
CA PHE A 132 -8.40 -3.87 -20.69
C PHE A 132 -8.66 -5.29 -21.25
N VAL A 133 -9.31 -6.16 -20.47
CA VAL A 133 -9.74 -7.49 -20.86
C VAL A 133 -10.76 -7.40 -22.00
N ASP A 134 -11.72 -6.49 -21.91
CA ASP A 134 -12.70 -6.24 -22.99
C ASP A 134 -12.01 -5.82 -24.28
N LEU A 135 -10.98 -4.96 -24.22
CA LEU A 135 -10.18 -4.57 -25.39
C LEU A 135 -9.43 -5.76 -26.01
N ILE A 136 -8.85 -6.64 -25.19
CA ILE A 136 -8.18 -7.86 -25.66
C ILE A 136 -9.18 -8.77 -26.38
N ILE A 137 -10.35 -9.00 -25.79
CA ILE A 137 -11.42 -9.82 -26.36
C ILE A 137 -11.90 -9.23 -27.69
N ALA A 138 -12.09 -7.90 -27.75
CA ALA A 138 -12.52 -7.21 -28.96
C ALA A 138 -11.50 -7.36 -30.09
N LYS A 139 -10.20 -7.16 -29.81
CA LYS A 139 -9.13 -7.36 -30.80
C LYS A 139 -9.03 -8.81 -31.29
N GLY A 140 -9.16 -9.80 -30.40
CA GLY A 140 -9.11 -11.21 -30.78
C GLY A 140 -10.29 -11.67 -31.65
N LYS A 141 -11.38 -10.89 -31.71
CA LYS A 141 -12.58 -11.19 -32.52
C LYS A 141 -12.64 -10.41 -33.84
N SER A 142 -11.74 -9.45 -34.08
CA SER A 142 -11.65 -8.78 -35.37
C SER A 142 -10.95 -9.70 -36.38
N PRO A 143 -11.63 -10.17 -37.44
CA PRO A 143 -10.93 -10.82 -38.53
C PRO A 143 -10.11 -9.75 -39.26
N GLU A 144 -8.83 -10.04 -39.51
CA GLU A 144 -7.98 -9.25 -40.41
C GLU A 144 -8.62 -9.10 -41.80
#